data_AF-A0A7Z9Q068-F1
#
_entry.id   AF-A0A7Z9Q068-F1
#
_cell.length_a   1.000
_cell.length_b   1.000
_cell.length_c   1.000
_cell.angle_alpha   90.00
_cell.angle_beta   90.00
_cell.angle_gamma   90.00
#
_symmetry.space_group_name_H-M   'P 1'
#
loop_
_entity.id
_entity.type
_entity.pdbx_description
1 polymer ?
#
loop_
_entity_poly.entity_id
_entity_poly.type
_entity_poly.pdbx_seq_one_letter_code
_entity_poly.pdbx_strand_id
1 'polypeptide(L)'
;MREWAWRVFHADCLEEKLVTPPGGLKALTDHKPGSPLLWTPPPRPNGLQVSHKKTRFKFPKPGSLHSEEMRIRCLHTFANHELMALEMMAWALLAFPEADKHFRLGLAKILLDEQRHFQLYSDLIASKGARFGDLPLNDHF
;
A
#
# COMPACT_ATOMS: atom_id res chain seq x y z
N MET A 1 -9.81 -14.35 5.10
CA MET A 1 -9.01 -13.74 4.02
C MET A 1 -9.78 -12.65 3.29
N ARG A 2 -10.92 -12.98 2.66
CA ARG A 2 -11.73 -12.01 1.88
C ARG A 2 -12.07 -10.73 2.65
N GLU A 3 -12.56 -10.83 3.88
CA GLU A 3 -12.94 -9.66 4.70
C GLU A 3 -11.79 -8.68 4.93
N TRP A 4 -10.60 -9.23 5.21
CA TRP A 4 -9.40 -8.43 5.40
C TRP A 4 -8.96 -7.74 4.10
N ALA A 5 -8.89 -8.49 2.99
CA ALA A 5 -8.58 -7.93 1.68
C ALA A 5 -9.61 -6.85 1.27
N TRP A 6 -10.89 -7.07 1.57
CA TRP A 6 -11.96 -6.11 1.32
C TRP A 6 -11.74 -4.79 2.07
N ARG A 7 -11.43 -4.90 3.37
CA ARG A 7 -11.14 -3.77 4.25
C ARG A 7 -9.96 -2.96 3.73
N VAL A 8 -8.84 -3.63 3.39
CA VAL A 8 -7.65 -2.97 2.86
C VAL A 8 -7.93 -2.27 1.53
N PHE A 9 -8.66 -2.93 0.61
CA PHE A 9 -8.88 -2.38 -0.73
C PHE A 9 -9.86 -1.19 -0.76
N HIS A 10 -10.94 -1.25 0.03
CA HIS A 10 -12.01 -0.24 0.01
C HIS A 10 -11.88 0.86 1.04
N ALA A 11 -10.92 0.75 1.97
CA ALA A 11 -10.69 1.78 2.97
C ALA A 11 -10.30 3.13 2.33
N ASP A 12 -10.83 4.20 2.90
CA ASP A 12 -10.54 5.60 2.57
C ASP A 12 -9.58 6.26 3.58
N CYS A 13 -9.00 5.48 4.49
CA CYS A 13 -8.02 5.94 5.48
C CYS A 13 -6.86 4.95 5.60
N LEU A 14 -5.68 5.45 6.00
CA LEU A 14 -4.46 4.63 6.09
C LEU A 14 -4.58 3.57 7.19
N GLU A 15 -5.20 3.93 8.31
CA GLU A 15 -5.36 3.07 9.48
C GLU A 15 -6.02 1.75 9.09
N GLU A 16 -7.10 1.83 8.32
CA GLU A 16 -7.86 0.68 7.83
C GLU A 16 -7.09 -0.11 6.74
N LYS A 17 -6.35 0.58 5.87
CA LYS A 17 -5.46 -0.06 4.87
C LYS A 17 -4.29 -0.82 5.52
N LEU A 18 -3.88 -0.42 6.72
CA LEU A 18 -2.76 -1.02 7.47
C LEU A 18 -3.21 -2.01 8.55
N VAL A 19 -4.52 -2.26 8.68
CA VAL A 19 -5.02 -3.32 9.57
C VAL A 19 -4.42 -4.66 9.15
N THR A 20 -3.87 -5.38 10.13
CA THR A 20 -3.38 -6.76 9.97
C THR A 20 -4.40 -7.74 10.55
N PRO A 21 -4.49 -8.97 10.04
CA PRO A 21 -5.44 -9.96 10.55
C PRO A 21 -5.08 -10.36 11.99
N PRO A 22 -6.06 -10.36 12.93
CA PRO A 22 -5.84 -10.87 14.28
C PRO A 22 -5.33 -12.30 14.26
N GLY A 23 -4.20 -12.58 14.92
CA GLY A 23 -3.53 -13.89 14.89
C GLY A 23 -2.65 -14.13 13.66
N GLY A 24 -2.44 -13.12 12.81
CA GLY A 24 -1.55 -13.15 11.65
C GLY A 24 -2.02 -14.09 10.54
N LEU A 25 -1.10 -14.44 9.62
CA LEU A 25 -1.40 -15.31 8.47
C LEU A 25 -2.02 -16.65 8.84
N LYS A 26 -1.64 -17.23 9.99
CA LYS A 26 -2.13 -18.54 10.43
C LYS A 26 -3.61 -18.54 10.77
N ALA A 27 -4.15 -17.38 11.14
CA ALA A 27 -5.57 -17.22 11.45
C ALA A 27 -6.42 -16.93 10.20
N LEU A 28 -5.79 -16.67 9.04
CA LEU A 28 -6.54 -16.42 7.81
C LEU A 28 -7.16 -17.72 7.29
N THR A 29 -8.48 -17.74 7.30
CA THR A 29 -9.27 -18.77 6.62
C THR A 29 -9.62 -18.33 5.21
N ASP A 30 -9.82 -19.31 4.33
CA ASP A 30 -10.14 -19.10 2.93
C ASP A 30 -11.31 -19.95 2.41
N HIS A 31 -12.13 -20.45 3.33
CA HIS A 31 -13.22 -21.38 3.01
C HIS A 31 -14.41 -20.72 2.31
N LYS A 32 -14.48 -19.39 2.28
CA LYS A 32 -15.57 -18.60 1.69
C LYS A 32 -15.00 -17.42 0.89
N PRO A 33 -14.38 -17.68 -0.28
CA PRO A 33 -13.68 -16.65 -1.03
C PRO A 33 -14.63 -15.70 -1.78
N GLY A 34 -15.90 -16.07 -1.95
CA GLY A 34 -16.95 -15.21 -2.52
C GLY A 34 -16.80 -14.99 -4.03
N SER A 35 -17.63 -14.11 -4.61
CA SER A 35 -17.57 -13.80 -6.04
C SER A 35 -16.36 -12.92 -6.38
N PRO A 36 -15.80 -13.06 -7.61
CA PRO A 36 -14.74 -12.20 -8.13
C PRO A 36 -15.12 -10.72 -8.08
N LEU A 37 -14.18 -9.87 -7.69
CA LEU A 37 -14.32 -8.42 -7.74
C LEU A 37 -13.69 -7.84 -9.01
N LEU A 38 -14.44 -7.05 -9.77
CA LEU A 38 -13.91 -6.29 -10.90
C LEU A 38 -13.03 -5.14 -10.42
N TRP A 39 -12.04 -4.76 -11.23
CA TRP A 39 -11.15 -3.65 -10.88
C TRP A 39 -11.91 -2.32 -10.76
N THR A 40 -11.65 -1.64 -9.66
CA THR A 40 -11.99 -0.22 -9.44
C THR A 40 -10.78 0.46 -8.82
N PRO A 41 -10.51 1.75 -9.11
CA PRO A 41 -9.47 2.47 -8.39
C PRO A 41 -9.77 2.46 -6.88
N PRO A 42 -8.82 2.03 -6.01
CA PRO A 42 -9.03 2.05 -4.57
C PRO A 42 -9.17 3.50 -4.08
N PRO A 43 -9.99 3.75 -3.04
CA PRO A 43 -10.11 5.08 -2.46
C PRO A 43 -8.77 5.57 -1.93
N ARG A 44 -8.45 6.84 -2.21
CA ARG A 44 -7.25 7.51 -1.69
C ARG A 44 -7.62 8.34 -0.46
N PRO A 45 -6.93 8.16 0.67
CA PRO A 45 -7.17 8.98 1.85
C PRO A 45 -7.00 10.46 1.60
N ASN A 46 -7.69 11.28 2.39
CA ASN A 46 -7.55 12.73 2.33
C ASN A 46 -6.08 13.14 2.53
N GLY A 47 -5.58 14.02 1.66
CA GLY A 47 -4.16 14.41 1.63
C GLY A 47 -3.26 13.50 0.80
N LEU A 48 -3.73 12.32 0.35
CA LEU A 48 -2.99 11.38 -0.50
C LEU A 48 -3.54 11.30 -1.94
N GLN A 49 -4.19 12.37 -2.38
CA GLN A 49 -4.70 12.44 -3.75
C GLN A 49 -3.53 12.51 -4.74
N VAL A 50 -3.63 11.74 -5.82
CA VAL A 50 -2.63 11.78 -6.90
C VAL A 50 -2.60 13.19 -7.47
N SER A 51 -1.43 13.79 -7.42
CA SER A 51 -1.25 15.15 -7.89
C SER A 51 -1.25 15.23 -9.42
N HIS A 52 -1.70 16.37 -9.96
CA HIS A 52 -1.63 16.63 -11.39
C HIS A 52 -0.19 16.49 -11.90
N LYS A 53 0.00 15.98 -13.13
CA LYS A 53 1.34 15.74 -13.71
C LYS A 53 2.30 16.93 -13.61
N LYS A 54 1.79 18.17 -13.62
CA LYS A 54 2.60 19.40 -13.51
C LYS A 54 3.11 19.68 -12.09
N THR A 55 2.46 19.16 -11.05
CA THR A 55 2.82 19.37 -9.64
C THR A 55 3.53 18.17 -9.02
N ARG A 56 3.73 17.10 -9.81
CA ARG A 56 4.48 15.91 -9.41
C ARG A 56 5.96 16.22 -9.31
N PHE A 57 6.57 15.85 -8.19
CA PHE A 57 8.01 15.91 -8.06
C PHE A 57 8.65 14.74 -8.82
N LYS A 58 9.77 15.03 -9.49
CA LYS A 58 10.60 13.99 -10.14
C LYS A 58 11.28 13.16 -9.07
N PHE A 59 11.40 11.86 -9.32
CA PHE A 59 12.15 10.97 -8.45
C PHE A 59 13.60 11.48 -8.29
N PRO A 60 14.13 11.57 -7.05
CA PRO A 60 15.50 12.04 -6.82
C PRO A 60 16.55 11.19 -7.54
N LYS A 61 17.58 11.83 -8.10
CA LYS A 61 18.72 11.10 -8.69
C LYS A 61 19.63 10.57 -7.58
N PRO A 62 20.33 9.43 -7.76
CA PRO A 62 21.24 8.90 -6.73
C PRO A 62 22.26 9.94 -6.22
N GLY A 63 22.83 10.76 -7.11
CA GLY A 63 23.78 11.81 -6.74
C GLY A 63 23.21 12.95 -5.87
N SER A 64 21.88 13.13 -5.82
CA SER A 64 21.24 14.16 -5.00
C SER A 64 20.89 13.69 -3.58
N LEU A 65 21.12 12.41 -3.24
CA LEU A 65 20.80 11.83 -1.93
C LEU A 65 21.72 12.28 -0.80
N HIS A 66 22.65 13.21 -1.03
CA HIS A 66 23.34 13.91 0.05
C HIS A 66 22.43 14.94 0.74
N SER A 67 21.41 15.45 0.03
CA SER A 67 20.39 16.33 0.59
C SER A 67 19.34 15.54 1.36
N GLU A 68 19.03 15.99 2.58
CA GLU A 68 17.98 15.40 3.41
C GLU A 68 16.61 15.53 2.77
N GLU A 69 16.30 16.69 2.18
CA GLU A 69 15.06 16.92 1.44
C GLU A 69 14.89 15.89 0.33
N MET A 70 15.96 15.60 -0.42
CA MET A 70 15.92 14.60 -1.49
C MET A 70 15.72 13.18 -0.95
N ARG A 71 16.28 12.85 0.21
CA ARG A 71 16.00 11.57 0.89
C ARG A 71 14.53 11.47 1.30
N ILE A 72 13.96 12.52 1.88
CA ILE A 72 12.54 12.53 2.29
C ILE A 72 11.61 12.34 1.09
N ARG A 73 11.91 12.99 -0.05
CA ARG A 73 11.17 12.79 -1.31
C ARG A 73 11.25 11.35 -1.84
N CYS A 74 12.44 10.74 -1.74
CA CYS A 74 12.65 9.35 -2.11
C CYS A 74 11.81 8.41 -1.24
N LEU A 75 11.84 8.60 0.07
CA LEU A 75 11.06 7.82 1.04
C LEU A 75 9.55 7.93 0.80
N HIS A 76 9.04 9.13 0.49
CA HIS A 76 7.63 9.30 0.12
C HIS A 76 7.25 8.50 -1.13
N THR A 77 8.17 8.40 -2.10
CA THR A 77 7.90 7.62 -3.32
C THR A 77 7.83 6.14 -3.00
N PHE A 78 8.77 5.63 -2.21
CA PHE A 78 8.76 4.23 -1.77
C PHE A 78 7.53 3.91 -0.94
N ALA A 79 7.19 4.72 0.07
CA ALA A 79 5.97 4.52 0.85
C ALA A 79 4.71 4.50 -0.04
N ASN A 80 4.61 5.39 -1.03
CA ASN A 80 3.49 5.34 -1.97
C ASN A 80 3.48 4.07 -2.84
N HIS A 81 4.63 3.55 -3.25
CA HIS A 81 4.72 2.28 -3.97
C HIS A 81 4.25 1.12 -3.10
N GLU A 82 4.66 1.05 -1.83
CA GLU A 82 4.19 0.01 -0.91
C GLU A 82 2.68 0.08 -0.69
N LEU A 83 2.12 1.29 -0.58
CA LEU A 83 0.67 1.50 -0.48
C LEU A 83 -0.07 1.02 -1.73
N MET A 84 0.49 1.27 -2.92
CA MET A 84 -0.11 0.78 -4.16
C MET A 84 0.03 -0.75 -4.29
N ALA A 85 1.14 -1.32 -3.83
CA ALA A 85 1.39 -2.75 -3.84
C ALA A 85 0.41 -3.48 -2.92
N LEU A 86 0.22 -3.03 -1.68
CA LEU A 86 -0.73 -3.66 -0.75
C LEU A 86 -2.18 -3.55 -1.25
N GLU A 87 -2.56 -2.42 -1.88
CA GLU A 87 -3.88 -2.26 -2.51
C GLU A 87 -4.07 -3.25 -3.67
N MET A 88 -3.04 -3.42 -4.50
CA MET A 88 -3.07 -4.36 -5.63
C MET A 88 -3.13 -5.81 -5.15
N MET A 89 -2.41 -6.19 -4.09
CA MET A 89 -2.48 -7.54 -3.52
C MET A 89 -3.85 -7.79 -2.88
N ALA A 90 -4.40 -6.80 -2.17
CA ALA A 90 -5.74 -6.86 -1.61
C ALA A 90 -6.78 -7.10 -2.72
N TRP A 91 -6.70 -6.33 -3.82
CA TRP A 91 -7.55 -6.55 -4.98
C TRP A 91 -7.38 -7.94 -5.59
N ALA A 92 -6.15 -8.41 -5.79
CA ALA A 92 -5.89 -9.73 -6.39
C ALA A 92 -6.53 -10.87 -5.57
N LEU A 93 -6.50 -10.76 -4.23
CA LEU A 93 -7.19 -11.70 -3.34
C LEU A 93 -8.72 -11.72 -3.51
N LEU A 94 -9.31 -10.60 -3.93
CA LEU A 94 -10.75 -10.43 -4.17
C LEU A 94 -11.14 -10.77 -5.62
N ALA A 95 -10.26 -10.51 -6.57
CA ALA A 95 -10.48 -10.69 -8.01
C ALA A 95 -10.35 -12.15 -8.45
N PHE A 96 -9.49 -12.92 -7.78
CA PHE A 96 -9.22 -14.31 -8.15
C PHE A 96 -9.54 -15.28 -7.00
N PRO A 97 -10.81 -15.38 -6.57
CA PRO A 97 -11.21 -16.28 -5.48
C PRO A 97 -10.98 -17.76 -5.82
N GLU A 98 -11.05 -18.12 -7.11
CA GLU A 98 -10.86 -19.48 -7.62
C GLU A 98 -9.38 -19.87 -7.80
N ALA A 99 -8.44 -18.94 -7.60
CA ALA A 99 -7.02 -19.26 -7.70
C ALA A 99 -6.61 -20.23 -6.58
N ASP A 100 -5.52 -20.97 -6.83
CA ASP A 100 -4.99 -21.95 -5.88
C ASP A 100 -4.82 -21.36 -4.48
N LYS A 101 -5.18 -22.13 -3.46
CA LYS A 101 -5.16 -21.70 -2.06
C LYS A 101 -3.75 -21.29 -1.60
N HIS A 102 -2.71 -22.02 -2.00
CA HIS A 102 -1.35 -21.69 -1.61
C HIS A 102 -0.88 -20.41 -2.30
N PHE A 103 -1.27 -20.20 -3.56
CA PHE A 103 -1.03 -18.94 -4.25
C PHE A 103 -1.68 -17.75 -3.52
N ARG A 104 -2.96 -17.88 -3.15
CA ARG A 104 -3.69 -16.82 -2.42
C ARG A 104 -3.11 -16.56 -1.03
N LEU A 105 -2.67 -17.60 -0.31
CA LEU A 105 -1.93 -17.43 0.95
C LEU A 105 -0.58 -16.75 0.76
N GLY A 106 0.11 -17.01 -0.36
CA GLY A 106 1.33 -16.30 -0.76
C GLY A 106 1.08 -14.81 -0.99
N LEU A 107 0.02 -14.46 -1.71
CA LEU A 107 -0.40 -13.06 -1.90
C LEU A 107 -0.74 -12.37 -0.57
N ALA A 108 -1.44 -13.08 0.33
CA ALA A 108 -1.74 -12.56 1.67
C ALA A 108 -0.46 -12.27 2.48
N LYS A 109 0.58 -13.10 2.32
CA LYS A 109 1.89 -12.83 2.93
C LYS A 109 2.55 -11.59 2.34
N ILE A 110 2.58 -11.47 1.01
CA ILE A 110 3.15 -10.29 0.35
C ILE A 110 2.43 -9.02 0.81
N LEU A 111 1.10 -9.02 0.86
CA LEU A 111 0.31 -7.90 1.36
C LEU A 111 0.75 -7.45 2.76
N LEU A 112 0.96 -8.39 3.69
CA LEU A 112 1.49 -8.08 5.03
C LEU A 112 2.91 -7.51 5.00
N ASP A 113 3.78 -8.06 4.14
CA ASP A 113 5.14 -7.57 3.98
C ASP A 113 5.13 -6.11 3.46
N GLU A 114 4.26 -5.77 2.51
CA GLU A 114 4.12 -4.39 2.02
C GLU A 114 3.50 -3.44 3.05
N GLN A 115 2.54 -3.89 3.86
CA GLN A 115 2.07 -3.11 5.02
C GLN A 115 3.23 -2.78 5.98
N ARG A 116 4.12 -3.76 6.22
CA ARG A 116 5.31 -3.56 7.06
C ARG A 116 6.30 -2.59 6.41
N HIS A 117 6.60 -2.75 5.12
CA HIS A 117 7.49 -1.83 4.40
C HIS A 117 6.95 -0.41 4.39
N PHE A 118 5.65 -0.23 4.14
CA PHE A 118 4.98 1.06 4.23
C PHE A 118 5.19 1.71 5.59
N GLN A 119 4.98 0.96 6.68
CA GLN A 119 5.15 1.47 8.03
C GLN A 119 6.60 1.89 8.29
N LEU A 120 7.58 1.08 7.87
CA LEU A 120 9.01 1.41 8.02
C LEU A 120 9.38 2.71 7.31
N TYR A 121 8.89 2.93 6.09
CA TYR A 121 9.12 4.19 5.38
C TYR A 121 8.42 5.37 6.05
N SER A 122 7.18 5.18 6.51
CA SER A 122 6.41 6.21 7.21
C SER A 122 7.09 6.64 8.52
N ASP A 123 7.58 5.68 9.31
CA ASP A 123 8.33 5.94 10.54
C ASP A 123 9.64 6.69 10.26
N LEU A 124 10.34 6.33 9.18
CA LEU A 124 11.58 6.99 8.77
C LEU A 124 11.34 8.41 8.22
N ILE A 125 10.20 8.65 7.59
CA ILE A 125 9.76 10.01 7.21
C ILE A 125 9.48 10.83 8.47
N ALA A 126 8.74 10.25 9.43
CA ALA A 126 8.42 10.87 10.72
C ALA A 126 9.68 11.23 11.53
N SER A 127 10.67 10.33 11.56
CA SER A 127 11.94 10.57 12.25
C SER A 127 12.76 11.71 11.63
N LYS A 128 12.39 12.20 10.44
CA LYS A 128 13.01 13.32 9.72
C LYS A 128 12.19 14.60 9.78
N GLY A 129 11.15 14.63 10.61
CA GLY A 129 10.30 15.82 10.82
C GLY A 129 9.29 16.08 9.71
N ALA A 130 9.00 15.09 8.86
CA ALA A 130 7.95 15.15 7.85
C ALA A 130 6.90 14.06 8.13
N ARG A 131 5.77 14.07 7.43
CA ARG A 131 4.75 13.01 7.49
C ARG A 131 4.40 12.56 6.09
N PHE A 132 4.12 11.27 5.93
CA PHE A 132 3.65 10.75 4.66
C PHE A 132 2.35 11.47 4.25
N GLY A 133 2.34 12.02 3.03
CA GLY A 133 1.26 12.88 2.52
C GLY A 133 1.56 14.38 2.57
N ASP A 134 2.65 14.81 3.22
CA ASP A 134 3.09 16.22 3.14
C ASP A 134 3.59 16.58 1.73
N LEU A 135 3.96 15.57 0.92
CA LEU A 135 4.38 15.74 -0.47
C LEU A 135 3.34 15.20 -1.47
N PRO A 136 3.17 15.86 -2.63
CA PRO A 136 2.42 15.36 -3.80
C PRO A 136 2.75 13.91 -4.14
N LEU A 137 1.73 13.07 -4.24
CA LEU A 137 1.89 11.68 -4.65
C LEU A 137 1.85 11.51 -6.16
N ASN A 138 2.63 10.54 -6.64
CA ASN A 138 2.66 10.08 -8.02
C ASN A 138 1.80 8.81 -8.17
N ASP A 139 1.33 8.52 -9.38
CA ASP A 139 0.56 7.30 -9.71
C ASP A 139 1.38 6.26 -10.49
N HIS A 140 2.71 6.40 -10.53
CA HIS A 140 3.58 5.48 -11.24
C HIS A 140 4.15 4.44 -10.29
N PHE A 141 4.32 3.22 -10.82
CA PHE A 141 5.15 2.14 -10.29
C PHE A 141 6.54 2.21 -10.93
#